data_AF-A0A1H3C705-F1
#
_entry.id   AF-A0A1H3C705-F1
#
_cell.length_a   1.000
_cell.length_b   1.000
_cell.length_c   1.000
_cell.angle_alpha   90.00
_cell.angle_beta   90.00
_cell.angle_gamma   90.00
#
_symmetry.space_group_name_H-M   'P 1'
#
loop_
_entity.id
_entity.type
_entity.pdbx_description
1 polymer ?
#
loop_
_entity_poly.entity_id
_entity_poly.type
_entity_poly.pdbx_seq_one_letter_code
_entity_poly.pdbx_strand_id
1 'polypeptide(L)'
;MTDRLRPSSPCGPMFPILLGVVLAVGPFGSARAAGAPVLWGAGVKPCTDFLATAPADPTAQAIAGEGYRRYQEWLSGLVTGLNLATGRDVLKGAELDAAMIRIRANCERHPTDDFFNAAMRLVRSLGEPNKN
;
A
#
# COMPACT_ATOMS: atom_id res chain seq x y z
N MET A 1 -24.87 31.45 -34.10
CA MET A 1 -24.56 31.91 -35.47
C MET A 1 -23.62 33.10 -35.40
N THR A 2 -22.31 32.85 -35.50
CA THR A 2 -21.33 33.76 -36.12
C THR A 2 -20.02 33.00 -36.24
N ASP A 3 -19.75 32.64 -37.49
CA ASP A 3 -18.60 31.94 -38.01
C ASP A 3 -17.61 33.00 -38.53
N ARG A 4 -16.33 32.92 -38.16
CA ARG A 4 -15.21 33.62 -38.82
C ARG A 4 -13.90 32.82 -38.70
N LEU A 5 -13.63 32.03 -39.74
CA LEU A 5 -12.42 32.08 -40.60
C LEU A 5 -11.00 32.13 -39.97
N ARG A 6 -10.28 30.97 -40.06
CA ARG A 6 -8.88 30.66 -40.53
C ARG A 6 -7.66 31.48 -40.02
N PRO A 7 -6.42 30.89 -39.87
CA PRO A 7 -5.66 30.06 -40.85
C PRO A 7 -5.02 28.77 -40.28
N SER A 8 -5.04 27.62 -40.98
CA SER A 8 -4.03 27.01 -41.88
C SER A 8 -2.67 26.60 -41.28
N SER A 9 -2.37 25.32 -41.49
CA SER A 9 -1.27 24.44 -41.06
C SER A 9 0.17 24.88 -41.35
N PRO A 10 1.13 24.18 -40.75
CA PRO A 10 2.23 23.51 -41.49
C PRO A 10 2.12 21.99 -41.26
N CYS A 11 1.82 21.14 -42.24
CA CYS A 11 2.68 20.69 -43.35
C CYS A 11 4.15 20.49 -42.94
N GLY A 12 4.41 19.39 -42.24
CA GLY A 12 5.75 18.81 -42.04
C GLY A 12 5.76 17.37 -42.59
N PRO A 13 6.89 16.91 -43.15
CA PRO A 13 6.91 15.91 -44.21
C PRO A 13 6.51 14.50 -43.76
N MET A 14 5.63 13.91 -44.58
CA MET A 14 5.53 12.47 -44.77
C MET A 14 6.92 11.92 -45.12
N PHE A 15 7.48 11.10 -44.24
CA PHE A 15 8.42 10.06 -44.63
C PHE A 15 7.67 8.73 -44.66
N PRO A 16 7.18 8.28 -45.83
CA PRO A 16 6.88 6.88 -46.03
C PRO A 16 8.18 6.21 -46.48
N ILE A 17 8.69 5.22 -45.76
CA ILE A 17 9.60 4.22 -46.34
C ILE A 17 9.69 3.02 -45.40
N LEU A 18 9.12 1.92 -45.91
CA LEU A 18 9.59 0.54 -45.84
C LEU A 18 9.71 -0.13 -44.46
N LEU A 19 8.68 -0.93 -44.18
CA LEU A 19 8.79 -2.39 -44.11
C LEU A 19 10.21 -2.92 -43.82
N GLY A 20 10.48 -3.13 -42.54
CA GLY A 20 11.60 -3.92 -42.06
C GLY A 20 11.16 -4.75 -40.87
N VAL A 21 10.33 -5.78 -41.13
CA VAL A 21 10.10 -6.85 -40.15
C VAL A 21 11.40 -7.64 -40.05
N VAL A 22 12.34 -7.14 -39.25
CA VAL A 22 13.47 -7.93 -38.78
C VAL A 22 12.93 -8.77 -37.64
N LEU A 23 12.58 -10.02 -37.96
CA LEU A 23 12.52 -11.14 -37.02
C LEU A 23 13.91 -11.29 -36.39
N ALA A 24 14.21 -10.44 -35.41
CA ALA A 24 15.27 -10.69 -34.47
C ALA A 24 14.78 -11.82 -33.57
N VAL A 25 15.15 -13.04 -33.93
CA VAL A 25 15.36 -14.12 -32.98
C VAL A 25 16.47 -13.63 -32.04
N GLY A 26 16.10 -12.76 -31.10
CA GLY A 26 16.97 -12.38 -30.01
C GLY A 26 17.27 -13.63 -29.20
N PRO A 27 18.46 -13.73 -28.60
CA PRO A 27 18.71 -14.80 -27.66
C PRO A 27 17.60 -14.75 -26.61
N PHE A 28 17.19 -15.90 -26.08
CA PHE A 28 16.42 -15.98 -24.85
C PHE A 28 17.24 -15.27 -23.76
N GLY A 29 17.18 -13.94 -23.74
CA GLY A 29 17.72 -13.12 -22.70
C GLY A 29 16.95 -13.55 -21.48
N SER A 30 17.63 -14.27 -20.60
CA SER A 30 17.10 -14.61 -19.29
C SER A 30 16.52 -13.32 -18.74
N ALA A 31 15.19 -13.26 -18.65
CA ALA A 31 14.54 -12.26 -17.85
C ALA A 31 15.11 -12.47 -16.45
N ARG A 32 16.15 -11.69 -16.08
CA ARG A 32 16.57 -11.60 -14.70
C ARG A 32 15.29 -11.23 -13.98
N ALA A 33 14.80 -12.15 -13.14
CA ALA A 33 13.76 -11.81 -12.20
C ALA A 33 14.24 -10.54 -11.52
N ALA A 34 13.59 -9.41 -11.83
CA ALA A 34 13.87 -8.17 -11.13
C ALA A 34 13.64 -8.52 -9.66
N GLY A 35 14.70 -8.44 -8.85
CA GLY A 35 14.63 -8.80 -7.44
C GLY A 35 13.45 -8.08 -6.80
N ALA A 36 12.72 -8.77 -5.92
CA ALA A 36 11.56 -8.18 -5.25
C ALA A 36 11.94 -6.80 -4.67
N PRO A 37 11.09 -5.78 -4.81
CA PRO A 37 11.39 -4.45 -4.30
C PRO A 37 11.77 -4.53 -2.82
N VAL A 38 12.85 -3.85 -2.44
CA VAL A 38 13.20 -3.72 -1.03
C VAL A 38 12.13 -2.85 -0.36
N LEU A 39 11.46 -3.44 0.62
CA LEU A 39 10.44 -2.76 1.40
C LEU A 39 11.04 -2.15 2.66
N TRP A 40 10.56 -0.96 3.02
CA TRP A 40 11.05 -0.18 4.16
C TRP A 40 9.90 0.19 5.10
N GLY A 41 10.23 0.47 6.36
CA GLY A 41 9.28 0.94 7.37
C GLY A 41 8.89 -0.11 8.42
N ALA A 42 8.05 0.30 9.36
CA ALA A 42 7.64 -0.55 10.49
C ALA A 42 6.75 -1.72 10.05
N GLY A 43 5.99 -1.57 8.96
CA GLY A 43 5.09 -2.61 8.46
C GLY A 43 5.75 -3.94 8.09
N VAL A 44 7.00 -3.93 7.64
CA VAL A 44 7.72 -5.16 7.25
C VAL A 44 8.51 -5.79 8.39
N LYS A 45 8.42 -5.22 9.60
CA LYS A 45 9.00 -5.82 10.80
C LYS A 45 8.08 -6.92 11.33
N PRO A 46 8.65 -7.99 11.90
CA PRO A 46 7.86 -9.05 12.49
C PRO A 46 7.00 -8.51 13.64
N CYS A 47 5.86 -9.16 13.86
CA CYS A 47 4.94 -8.85 14.95
C CYS A 47 5.64 -8.90 16.32
N THR A 48 6.66 -9.75 16.51
CA THR A 48 7.46 -9.77 17.75
C THR A 48 8.12 -8.43 18.06
N ASP A 49 8.60 -7.71 17.04
CA ASP A 49 9.23 -6.40 17.22
C ASP A 49 8.19 -5.37 17.67
N PHE A 50 6.99 -5.41 17.08
CA PHE A 50 5.88 -4.57 17.51
C PHE A 50 5.46 -4.86 18.95
N LEU A 51 5.26 -6.13 19.28
CA LEU A 51 4.85 -6.56 20.62
C LEU A 51 5.86 -6.16 21.70
N ALA A 52 7.15 -6.16 21.39
CA ALA A 52 8.19 -5.70 22.30
C ALA A 52 8.11 -4.19 22.60
N THR A 53 7.47 -3.41 21.72
CA THR A 53 7.24 -1.96 21.93
C THR A 53 5.88 -1.63 22.54
N ALA A 54 4.95 -2.59 22.53
CA ALA A 54 3.58 -2.35 22.97
C ALA A 54 3.52 -2.10 24.49
N PRO A 55 2.72 -1.12 24.95
CA PRO A 55 2.53 -0.90 26.38
C PRO A 55 1.88 -2.13 27.01
N ALA A 56 2.25 -2.47 28.25
CA ALA A 56 1.67 -3.61 28.95
C ALA A 56 0.13 -3.47 29.04
N ASP A 57 -0.34 -2.28 29.40
CA ASP A 57 -1.74 -1.88 29.35
C ASP A 57 -2.09 -1.33 27.95
N PRO A 58 -2.99 -1.99 27.18
CA PRO A 58 -3.40 -1.55 25.85
C PRO A 58 -4.19 -0.24 25.85
N THR A 59 -4.64 0.25 27.01
CA THR A 59 -5.31 1.57 27.15
C THR A 59 -4.32 2.71 27.40
N ALA A 60 -3.07 2.40 27.77
CA ALA A 60 -2.03 3.39 28.07
C ALA A 60 -1.26 3.89 26.82
N GLN A 61 -1.91 3.91 25.65
CA GLN A 61 -1.27 4.26 24.37
C GLN A 61 -0.74 5.70 24.33
N ALA A 62 -1.39 6.61 25.05
CA ALA A 62 -0.97 8.02 25.15
C ALA A 62 0.43 8.19 25.77
N ILE A 63 0.95 7.19 26.48
CA ILE A 63 2.25 7.20 27.14
C ILE A 63 3.20 6.17 26.48
N ALA A 64 2.83 5.64 25.31
CA ALA A 64 3.64 4.64 24.63
C ALA A 64 4.95 5.24 24.13
N GLY A 65 6.02 4.46 24.21
CA GLY A 65 7.36 4.89 23.79
C GLY A 65 7.48 5.06 22.27
N GLU A 66 8.59 5.68 21.85
CA GLU A 66 8.88 6.00 20.44
C GLU A 66 8.80 4.79 19.49
N GLY A 67 9.13 3.60 19.98
CA GLY A 67 8.99 2.35 19.20
C GLY A 67 7.55 2.10 18.78
N TYR A 68 6.60 2.22 19.71
CA TYR A 68 5.18 2.03 19.44
C TYR A 68 4.62 3.12 18.52
N ARG A 69 5.03 4.38 18.77
CA ARG A 69 4.64 5.53 17.94
C ARG A 69 5.04 5.35 16.48
N ARG A 70 6.20 4.76 16.21
CA ARG A 70 6.64 4.46 14.84
C ARG A 70 5.70 3.49 14.10
N TYR A 71 5.13 2.51 14.80
CA TYR A 71 4.11 1.62 14.23
C TYR A 71 2.78 2.33 14.02
N GLN A 72 2.39 3.21 14.96
CA GLN A 72 1.17 4.02 14.85
C GLN A 72 1.24 5.00 13.66
N GLU A 73 2.37 5.69 13.48
CA GLU A 73 2.60 6.60 12.34
C GLU A 73 2.65 5.84 11.01
N TRP A 74 3.27 4.66 11.00
CA TRP A 74 3.26 3.82 9.80
C TRP A 74 1.83 3.34 9.47
N LEU A 75 1.04 2.94 10.48
CA LEU A 75 -0.34 2.51 10.30
C LEU A 75 -1.23 3.65 9.81
N SER A 76 -1.06 4.87 10.35
CA SER A 76 -1.83 6.03 9.89
C SER A 76 -1.58 6.30 8.41
N GLY A 77 -0.32 6.25 7.97
CA GLY A 77 0.04 6.38 6.56
C GLY A 77 -0.59 5.29 5.68
N LEU A 78 -0.57 4.02 6.11
CA LEU A 78 -1.24 2.93 5.41
C LEU A 78 -2.75 3.19 5.26
N VAL A 79 -3.43 3.52 6.36
CA VAL A 79 -4.87 3.78 6.38
C VAL A 79 -5.23 4.97 5.50
N THR A 80 -4.47 6.06 5.55
CA THR A 80 -4.65 7.21 4.66
C THR A 80 -4.53 6.79 3.19
N GLY A 81 -3.47 6.05 2.84
CA GLY A 81 -3.26 5.58 1.47
C GLY A 81 -4.40 4.68 0.97
N LEU A 82 -4.86 3.75 1.80
CA LEU A 82 -5.98 2.87 1.47
C LEU A 82 -7.30 3.64 1.34
N ASN A 83 -7.57 4.60 2.23
CA ASN A 83 -8.77 5.43 2.15
C ASN A 83 -8.81 6.23 0.84
N LEU A 84 -7.68 6.83 0.45
CA LEU A 84 -7.54 7.56 -0.81
C LEU A 84 -7.72 6.64 -2.03
N ALA A 85 -7.08 5.46 -2.01
CA ALA A 85 -7.13 4.51 -3.12
C ALA A 85 -8.51 3.87 -3.32
N THR A 86 -9.27 3.70 -2.24
CA THR A 86 -10.56 2.99 -2.27
C THR A 86 -11.78 3.91 -2.20
N GLY A 87 -11.59 5.20 -1.88
CA GLY A 87 -12.67 6.17 -1.71
C GLY A 87 -13.60 5.88 -0.52
N ARG A 88 -13.13 5.10 0.46
CA ARG A 88 -13.92 4.69 1.63
C ARG A 88 -13.07 4.65 2.88
N ASP A 89 -13.70 4.78 4.04
CA ASP A 89 -13.04 4.51 5.31
C ASP A 89 -12.85 3.00 5.51
N VAL A 90 -11.58 2.56 5.50
CA VAL A 90 -11.19 1.16 5.69
C VAL A 90 -11.22 0.71 7.14
N LEU A 91 -11.23 1.63 8.10
CA LEU A 91 -11.39 1.33 9.52
C LEU A 91 -12.86 1.32 9.98
N LYS A 92 -13.80 1.71 9.11
CA LYS A 92 -15.25 1.65 9.37
C LYS A 92 -15.67 2.45 10.61
N GLY A 93 -15.11 3.65 10.79
CA GLY A 93 -15.37 4.54 11.91
C GLY A 93 -14.59 4.20 13.17
N ALA A 94 -13.71 3.19 13.14
CA ALA A 94 -12.83 2.90 14.25
C ALA A 94 -11.65 3.87 14.28
N GLU A 95 -11.33 4.35 15.48
CA GLU A 95 -10.13 5.14 15.73
C GLU A 95 -8.84 4.34 15.52
N LEU A 96 -7.76 5.04 15.19
CA LEU A 96 -6.45 4.43 14.94
C LEU A 96 -5.94 3.62 16.14
N ASP A 97 -6.15 4.14 17.35
CA ASP A 97 -5.77 3.50 18.62
C ASP A 97 -6.53 2.19 18.86
N ALA A 98 -7.81 2.15 18.47
CA ALA A 98 -8.60 0.92 18.51
C ALA A 98 -8.11 -0.10 17.46
N ALA A 99 -7.67 0.36 16.29
CA ALA A 99 -7.05 -0.50 15.29
C ALA A 99 -5.72 -1.08 15.80
N MET A 100 -4.87 -0.28 16.45
CA MET A 100 -3.61 -0.73 17.06
C MET A 100 -3.83 -1.85 18.09
N ILE A 101 -4.85 -1.74 18.94
CA ILE A 101 -5.21 -2.81 19.90
C ILE A 101 -5.59 -4.10 19.16
N ARG A 102 -6.43 -4.01 18.13
CA ARG A 102 -6.88 -5.18 17.36
C ARG A 102 -5.73 -5.84 16.60
N ILE A 103 -4.81 -5.03 16.07
CA ILE A 103 -3.59 -5.52 15.41
C ILE A 103 -2.67 -6.20 16.42
N ARG A 104 -2.50 -5.65 17.63
CA ARG A 104 -1.78 -6.32 18.72
C ARG A 104 -2.34 -7.69 19.02
N ALA A 105 -3.66 -7.78 19.25
CA ALA A 105 -4.30 -9.08 19.49
C ALA A 105 -4.07 -10.04 18.31
N ASN A 106 -3.99 -9.53 17.09
CA ASN A 106 -3.68 -10.32 15.92
C ASN A 106 -2.23 -10.83 15.90
N CYS A 107 -1.27 -9.96 16.21
CA CYS A 107 0.15 -10.27 16.33
C CYS A 107 0.43 -11.27 17.46
N GLU A 108 -0.28 -11.19 18.59
CA GLU A 108 -0.16 -12.17 19.67
C GLU A 108 -0.53 -13.60 19.21
N ARG A 109 -1.47 -13.72 18.27
CA ARG A 109 -1.86 -15.01 17.67
C ARG A 109 -0.93 -15.47 16.53
N HIS A 110 -0.21 -14.54 15.89
CA HIS A 110 0.62 -14.82 14.72
C HIS A 110 1.96 -14.06 14.82
N PRO A 111 2.83 -14.43 15.79
CA PRO A 111 4.03 -13.63 16.10
C PRO A 111 5.06 -13.60 14.96
N THR A 112 5.03 -14.59 14.06
CA THR A 112 5.94 -14.68 12.90
C THR A 112 5.50 -13.85 11.70
N ASP A 113 4.27 -13.34 11.69
CA ASP A 113 3.79 -12.47 10.62
C ASP A 113 4.47 -11.10 10.72
N ASP A 114 4.53 -10.37 9.62
CA ASP A 114 4.85 -8.95 9.65
C ASP A 114 3.63 -8.09 10.05
N PHE A 115 3.92 -6.90 10.57
CA PHE A 115 2.90 -5.97 11.04
C PHE A 115 1.93 -5.52 9.92
N PHE A 116 2.41 -5.40 8.68
CA PHE A 116 1.58 -5.07 7.52
C PHE A 116 0.51 -6.14 7.28
N ASN A 117 0.88 -7.42 7.32
CA ASN A 117 -0.04 -8.54 7.15
C ASN A 117 -1.07 -8.60 8.28
N ALA A 118 -0.66 -8.32 9.52
CA ALA A 118 -1.59 -8.18 10.65
C ALA A 118 -2.59 -7.02 10.45
N ALA A 119 -2.11 -5.85 10.00
CA ALA A 119 -2.95 -4.69 9.68
C ALA A 119 -3.93 -4.97 8.53
N MET A 120 -3.48 -5.59 7.45
CA MET A 120 -4.33 -5.93 6.31
C MET A 120 -5.36 -6.99 6.66
N ARG A 121 -5.05 -7.91 7.58
CA ARG A 121 -6.01 -8.89 8.10
C ARG A 121 -7.14 -8.19 8.87
N LEU A 122 -6.82 -7.18 9.68
CA LEU A 122 -7.85 -6.34 10.32
C LEU A 122 -8.72 -5.66 9.26
N VAL A 123 -8.13 -4.96 8.28
CA VAL A 123 -8.88 -4.27 7.21
C VAL A 123 -9.82 -5.23 6.47
N ARG A 124 -9.36 -6.43 6.13
CA ARG A 124 -10.19 -7.46 5.47
C ARG A 124 -11.34 -7.89 6.37
N SER A 125 -11.08 -8.16 7.66
CA SER A 125 -12.12 -8.58 8.60
C SER A 125 -13.23 -7.56 8.79
N LEU A 126 -12.93 -6.26 8.65
CA LEU A 126 -13.91 -5.17 8.68
C LEU A 126 -14.72 -5.03 7.37
N GLY A 127 -14.24 -5.65 6.29
CA GLY A 127 -14.90 -5.64 4.98
C GLY A 127 -15.85 -6.81 4.76
N GLU A 128 -15.77 -7.87 5.57
CA GLU A 128 -16.65 -9.03 5.45
C GLU A 128 -18.06 -8.67 5.94
N PRO A 129 -19.11 -8.93 5.14
CA PRO A 129 -20.48 -8.75 5.59
C PRO A 129 -20.72 -9.70 6.77
N ASN A 130 -21.17 -9.14 7.89
CA ASN A 130 -21.49 -9.88 9.10
C ASN A 130 -22.52 -10.96 8.74
N LYS A 131 -22.10 -12.23 8.69
CA LYS A 131 -22.99 -13.37 8.49
C LYS A 131 -23.61 -13.74 9.84
N ASN A 132 -24.54 -12.92 10.30
CA ASN A 132 -25.43 -13.24 11.42
C ASN A 132 -26.85 -13.35 10.89
#